data_AF-A0A7C0UV50-F1
#
_entry.id   AF-A0A7C0UV50-F1
#
_cell.length_a   1.000
_cell.length_b   1.000
_cell.length_c   1.000
_cell.angle_alpha   90.00
_cell.angle_beta   90.00
_cell.angle_gamma   90.00
#
_symmetry.space_group_name_H-M   'P 1'
#
loop_
_entity.id
_entity.type
_entity.pdbx_description
1 polymer ?
#
loop_
_entity_poly.entity_id
_entity_poly.type
_entity_poly.pdbx_seq_one_letter_code
_entity_poly.pdbx_strand_id
1 'polypeptide(L)'
;MRGGGRDALVRRTWERRAAPLRTETARAPQGERRCRMHATIQKPIEEILSYLKPGEKVFVVGCDNCAAKCHSGGKPETERMAERLKAKGVNVVGWCVPGPPGVSLCKLSNTKKVLWEEHADEIKEADSFLVLACGQGVHTVLDAVEGKVCHPGCDTIFGGETVSESFITEYCSLCGECIIEYTGGLCPVTLCSKGLLNGPCGGAKNGKCEVDPEKDCGWQLIYDRLKSLGRLDMMKRYQEPKNYAKWSRPRTLVIDVEGGKATFKSLAGSIEISSVE
;
A
#
# COMPACT_ATOMS: atom_id res chain seq x y z
N MET A 1 44.68 -16.46 -10.43
CA MET A 1 44.01 -16.11 -9.15
C MET A 1 43.38 -14.73 -9.26
N ARG A 2 42.05 -14.61 -9.22
CA ARG A 2 41.25 -13.40 -8.88
C ARG A 2 39.78 -13.68 -9.22
N GLY A 3 39.11 -14.49 -8.38
CA GLY A 3 37.72 -14.92 -8.52
C GLY A 3 36.85 -14.59 -7.31
N GLY A 4 37.08 -13.46 -6.64
CA GLY A 4 36.45 -13.15 -5.34
C GLY A 4 35.54 -11.90 -5.27
N GLY A 5 35.41 -11.12 -6.35
CA GLY A 5 34.74 -9.81 -6.29
C GLY A 5 33.24 -9.79 -6.60
N ARG A 6 32.73 -10.76 -7.38
CA ARG A 6 31.33 -10.76 -7.85
C ARG A 6 30.34 -11.37 -6.85
N ASP A 7 30.77 -12.32 -6.02
CA ASP A 7 29.95 -12.88 -4.93
C ASP A 7 29.71 -11.88 -3.79
N ALA A 8 30.61 -10.91 -3.59
CA ALA A 8 30.46 -9.88 -2.58
C ALA A 8 29.37 -8.83 -2.93
N LEU A 9 29.10 -8.61 -4.22
CA LEU A 9 28.05 -7.67 -4.66
C LEU A 9 26.65 -8.32 -4.56
N VAL A 10 26.54 -9.61 -4.90
CA VAL A 10 25.33 -10.43 -4.74
C VAL A 10 24.97 -10.60 -3.26
N ARG A 11 25.97 -10.76 -2.37
CA ARG A 11 25.75 -10.76 -0.92
C ARG A 11 25.31 -9.39 -0.39
N ARG A 12 25.88 -8.28 -0.87
CA ARG A 12 25.53 -6.92 -0.37
C ARG A 12 24.13 -6.44 -0.76
N THR A 13 23.62 -6.83 -1.93
CA THR A 13 22.24 -6.51 -2.34
C THR A 13 21.23 -7.42 -1.63
N TRP A 14 21.58 -8.66 -1.31
CA TRP A 14 20.78 -9.52 -0.44
C TRP A 14 20.85 -9.07 1.02
N GLU A 15 22.00 -8.78 1.63
CA GLU A 15 22.11 -8.32 3.02
C GLU A 15 21.44 -6.95 3.27
N ARG A 16 21.28 -6.11 2.24
CA ARG A 16 20.48 -4.86 2.30
C ARG A 16 18.99 -5.03 1.94
N ARG A 17 18.59 -6.08 1.21
CA ARG A 17 17.18 -6.34 0.79
C ARG A 17 16.54 -7.59 1.42
N ALA A 18 17.32 -8.35 2.17
CA ALA A 18 17.04 -9.62 2.79
C ALA A 18 18.00 -9.78 4.00
N ALA A 19 17.69 -9.06 5.08
CA ALA A 19 18.04 -9.54 6.41
C ALA A 19 17.51 -11.00 6.57
N PRO A 20 18.21 -11.86 7.30
CA PRO A 20 18.26 -13.30 7.03
C PRO A 20 16.92 -14.02 7.27
N LEU A 21 16.44 -14.72 6.24
CA LEU A 21 15.72 -16.00 6.39
C LEU A 21 16.73 -17.15 6.64
N ARG A 22 17.71 -16.95 7.54
CA ARG A 22 18.60 -18.02 8.02
C ARG A 22 18.17 -18.42 9.42
N THR A 23 17.65 -19.64 9.49
CA THR A 23 17.83 -20.64 10.54
C THR A 23 18.72 -20.21 11.72
N GLU A 24 18.16 -19.43 12.63
CA GLU A 24 18.44 -19.46 14.06
C GLU A 24 17.11 -19.11 14.72
N THR A 25 16.73 -19.92 15.69
CA THR A 25 15.49 -19.78 16.48
C THR A 25 15.51 -18.49 17.29
N ALA A 26 15.27 -17.36 16.64
CA ALA A 26 14.82 -16.13 17.26
C ALA A 26 13.39 -15.90 16.80
N ARG A 27 12.43 -16.24 17.66
CA ARG A 27 11.03 -15.84 17.47
C ARG A 27 11.01 -14.34 17.24
N ALA A 28 10.59 -13.88 16.06
CA ALA A 28 10.05 -12.54 15.94
C ALA A 28 9.02 -12.36 17.08
N PRO A 29 9.02 -11.22 17.80
CA PRO A 29 8.03 -10.99 18.84
C PRO A 29 6.65 -11.26 18.22
N GLN A 30 5.89 -12.15 18.87
CA GLN A 30 4.58 -12.57 18.41
C GLN A 30 3.68 -11.33 18.27
N GLY A 31 3.55 -10.79 17.05
CA GLY A 31 2.76 -9.58 16.81
C GLY A 31 2.91 -8.92 15.43
N GLU A 32 4.06 -9.02 14.77
CA GLU A 32 4.28 -8.30 13.51
C GLU A 32 3.69 -9.02 12.28
N ARG A 33 2.40 -8.77 12.05
CA ARG A 33 1.76 -9.11 10.78
C ARG A 33 2.26 -8.17 9.68
N ARG A 34 3.15 -8.69 8.83
CA ARG A 34 3.46 -8.18 7.48
C ARG A 34 2.15 -8.10 6.70
N CYS A 35 1.54 -6.91 6.67
CA CYS A 35 0.23 -6.69 6.07
C CYS A 35 0.41 -5.82 4.83
N ARG A 36 -0.23 -6.22 3.72
CA ARG A 36 -0.28 -5.41 2.50
C ARG A 36 -0.88 -4.05 2.86
N MET A 37 -0.17 -2.98 2.57
CA MET A 37 -0.56 -1.63 2.98
C MET A 37 -0.61 -0.67 1.80
N HIS A 38 -1.52 0.30 1.89
CA HIS A 38 -1.42 1.52 1.09
C HIS A 38 -0.52 2.50 1.85
N ALA A 39 0.63 2.82 1.27
CA ALA A 39 1.51 3.84 1.79
C ALA A 39 0.87 5.21 1.64
N THR A 40 0.92 6.02 2.70
CA THR A 40 0.29 7.34 2.73
C THR A 40 1.26 8.38 3.29
N ILE A 41 1.12 9.61 2.81
CA ILE A 41 1.82 10.79 3.35
C ILE A 41 0.78 11.86 3.68
N GLN A 42 0.99 12.60 4.77
CA GLN A 42 0.10 13.72 5.07
C GLN A 42 0.21 14.80 4.00
N LYS A 43 -0.95 15.36 3.64
CA LYS A 43 -0.99 16.55 2.81
C LYS A 43 -0.37 17.74 3.54
N PRO A 44 0.21 18.71 2.81
CA PRO A 44 0.59 19.99 3.37
C PRO A 44 -0.59 20.61 4.13
N ILE A 45 -0.32 21.25 5.28
CA ILE A 45 -1.40 21.79 6.11
C ILE A 45 -2.15 22.91 5.39
N GLU A 46 -1.46 23.67 4.56
CA GLU A 46 -2.02 24.73 3.73
C GLU A 46 -3.03 24.18 2.71
N GLU A 47 -2.77 23.00 2.15
CA GLU A 47 -3.70 22.31 1.26
C GLU A 47 -4.95 21.85 2.04
N ILE A 48 -4.76 21.25 3.23
CA ILE A 48 -5.87 20.84 4.09
C ILE A 48 -6.75 22.04 4.47
N LEU A 49 -6.14 23.16 4.86
CA LEU A 49 -6.84 24.39 5.24
C LEU A 49 -7.64 24.97 4.08
N SER A 50 -7.20 24.78 2.82
CA SER A 50 -7.94 25.26 1.64
C SER A 50 -9.29 24.57 1.44
N TYR A 51 -9.49 23.39 2.03
CA TYR A 51 -10.76 22.65 1.94
C TYR A 51 -11.80 23.13 2.94
N LEU A 52 -11.36 23.74 4.03
CA LEU A 52 -12.19 24.05 5.20
C LEU A 52 -12.72 25.47 5.12
N LYS A 53 -14.01 25.63 5.36
CA LYS A 53 -14.68 26.92 5.41
C LYS A 53 -14.46 27.59 6.77
N PRO A 54 -14.42 28.92 6.83
CA PRO A 54 -14.38 29.64 8.10
C PRO A 54 -15.56 29.25 9.01
N GLY A 55 -15.28 28.88 10.26
CA GLY A 55 -16.28 28.50 11.25
C GLY A 55 -16.80 27.06 11.17
N GLU A 56 -16.37 26.29 10.16
CA GLU A 56 -16.77 24.89 9.98
C GLU A 56 -16.30 23.99 11.12
N LYS A 57 -17.23 23.19 11.67
CA LYS A 57 -16.95 22.18 12.69
C LYS A 57 -16.37 20.92 12.06
N VAL A 58 -15.07 20.70 12.28
CA VAL A 58 -14.33 19.59 11.67
C VAL A 58 -14.08 18.50 12.69
N PHE A 59 -14.35 17.24 12.32
CA PHE A 59 -13.95 16.08 13.11
C PHE A 59 -12.81 15.33 12.40
N VAL A 60 -11.74 14.98 13.12
CA VAL A 60 -10.56 14.34 12.52
C VAL A 60 -10.59 12.82 12.73
N VAL A 61 -10.51 12.05 11.64
CA VAL A 61 -10.56 10.59 11.69
C VAL A 61 -9.25 10.01 11.16
N GLY A 62 -8.56 9.19 11.95
CA GLY A 62 -7.33 8.50 11.53
C GLY A 62 -7.49 7.00 11.32
N CYS A 63 -6.51 6.38 10.67
CA CYS A 63 -6.46 4.94 10.39
C CYS A 63 -5.32 4.26 11.14
N ASP A 64 -5.67 3.44 12.13
CA ASP A 64 -4.72 2.78 13.02
C ASP A 64 -4.10 1.48 12.46
N ASN A 65 -4.03 1.33 11.14
CA ASN A 65 -3.32 0.23 10.48
C ASN A 65 -2.30 0.75 9.46
N CYS A 66 -2.71 0.90 8.20
CA CYS A 66 -1.78 1.28 7.12
C CYS A 66 -1.23 2.70 7.30
N ALA A 67 -2.07 3.66 7.68
CA ALA A 67 -1.65 5.06 7.82
C ALA A 67 -0.80 5.28 9.09
N ALA A 68 -1.09 4.53 10.17
CA ALA A 68 -0.25 4.48 11.37
C ALA A 68 1.16 3.98 11.07
N LYS A 69 1.31 2.90 10.28
CA LYS A 69 2.62 2.38 9.85
C LYS A 69 3.41 3.35 8.97
N CYS A 70 2.72 4.28 8.31
CA CYS A 70 3.37 5.36 7.55
C CYS A 70 3.69 6.59 8.39
N HIS A 71 3.34 6.60 9.69
CA HIS A 71 3.36 7.82 10.51
C HIS A 71 2.59 8.99 9.87
N SER A 72 1.44 8.68 9.26
CA SER A 72 0.60 9.68 8.58
C SER A 72 -0.82 9.80 9.12
N GLY A 73 -1.32 8.82 9.89
CA GLY A 73 -2.70 8.83 10.37
C GLY A 73 -3.01 7.87 11.51
N GLY A 74 -2.01 7.39 12.25
CA GLY A 74 -2.26 6.65 13.49
C GLY A 74 -2.73 7.57 14.60
N LYS A 75 -2.96 7.01 15.80
CA LYS A 75 -3.35 7.80 16.98
C LYS A 75 -2.50 9.07 17.19
N PRO A 76 -1.16 8.98 17.27
CA PRO A 76 -0.36 10.16 17.59
C PRO A 76 -0.35 11.18 16.43
N GLU A 77 -0.48 10.76 15.17
CA GLU A 77 -0.58 11.68 14.04
C GLU A 77 -1.92 12.40 13.98
N THR A 78 -3.00 11.70 14.36
CA THR A 78 -4.37 12.23 14.34
C THR A 78 -4.56 13.29 15.40
N GLU A 79 -4.09 13.00 16.61
CA GLU A 79 -4.08 13.96 17.72
C GLU A 79 -3.27 15.23 17.35
N ARG A 80 -2.03 15.05 16.87
CA ARG A 80 -1.20 16.20 16.43
C ARG A 80 -1.84 16.99 15.29
N MET A 81 -2.52 16.35 14.36
CA MET A 81 -3.23 17.05 13.29
C MET A 81 -4.39 17.89 13.84
N ALA A 82 -5.19 17.32 14.74
CA ALA A 82 -6.26 18.05 15.41
C ALA A 82 -5.73 19.29 16.15
N GLU A 83 -4.62 19.16 16.88
CA GLU A 83 -3.94 20.29 17.54
C GLU A 83 -3.45 21.34 16.54
N ARG A 84 -2.82 20.93 15.44
CA ARG A 84 -2.34 21.84 14.39
C ARG A 84 -3.48 22.63 13.75
N LEU A 85 -4.62 22.00 13.50
CA LEU A 85 -5.81 22.66 12.97
C LEU A 85 -6.40 23.66 13.97
N LYS A 86 -6.51 23.27 15.25
CA LYS A 86 -6.95 24.18 16.33
C LYS A 86 -6.04 25.41 16.42
N ALA A 87 -4.72 25.22 16.37
CA ALA A 87 -3.75 26.32 16.38
C ALA A 87 -3.86 27.26 15.17
N LYS A 88 -4.46 26.80 14.06
CA LYS A 88 -4.74 27.58 12.85
C LYS A 88 -6.15 28.20 12.84
N GLY A 89 -6.90 28.08 13.93
CA GLY A 89 -8.24 28.67 14.07
C GLY A 89 -9.37 27.83 13.50
N VAL A 90 -9.13 26.56 13.17
CA VAL A 90 -10.18 25.62 12.75
C VAL A 90 -10.95 25.12 13.98
N ASN A 91 -12.28 25.08 13.87
CA ASN A 91 -13.14 24.56 14.93
C ASN A 91 -13.15 23.02 14.92
N VAL A 92 -12.16 22.40 15.56
CA VAL A 92 -12.08 20.95 15.66
C VAL A 92 -12.93 20.44 16.83
N VAL A 93 -14.04 19.76 16.53
CA VAL A 93 -15.01 19.25 17.52
C VAL A 93 -14.57 17.95 18.18
N GLY A 94 -13.68 17.19 17.55
CA GLY A 94 -13.20 15.93 18.09
C GLY A 94 -12.22 15.24 17.14
N TRP A 95 -11.66 14.13 17.61
CA TRP A 95 -10.86 13.25 16.79
C TRP A 95 -10.96 11.81 17.28
N CYS A 96 -10.79 10.85 16.38
CA CYS A 96 -10.73 9.44 16.74
C CYS A 96 -9.86 8.61 15.79
N VAL A 97 -9.48 7.44 16.26
CA VAL A 97 -8.92 6.36 15.44
C VAL A 97 -9.62 5.07 15.84
N PRO A 98 -9.89 4.13 14.90
CA PRO A 98 -10.57 2.90 15.25
C PRO A 98 -9.67 2.05 16.15
N GLY A 99 -10.20 1.64 17.30
CA GLY A 99 -9.52 0.73 18.23
C GLY A 99 -9.98 -0.73 18.09
N PRO A 100 -9.25 -1.69 18.70
CA PRO A 100 -7.91 -1.58 19.32
C PRO A 100 -6.78 -1.36 18.30
N PRO A 101 -5.51 -1.23 18.72
CA PRO A 101 -4.41 -0.95 17.80
C PRO A 101 -4.28 -1.93 16.63
N GLY A 102 -4.00 -1.40 15.43
CA GLY A 102 -3.93 -2.19 14.20
C GLY A 102 -5.26 -2.34 13.45
N VAL A 103 -6.34 -1.70 13.92
CA VAL A 103 -7.63 -1.72 13.24
C VAL A 103 -7.65 -0.71 12.10
N SER A 104 -8.17 -1.15 10.94
CA SER A 104 -8.25 -0.33 9.73
C SER A 104 -9.58 0.41 9.65
N LEU A 105 -9.55 1.64 9.12
CA LEU A 105 -10.77 2.36 8.72
C LEU A 105 -11.51 1.72 7.55
N CYS A 106 -10.83 0.95 6.69
CA CYS A 106 -11.44 0.37 5.48
C CYS A 106 -12.37 -0.84 5.74
N LYS A 107 -12.93 -0.93 6.96
CA LYS A 107 -13.99 -1.87 7.34
C LYS A 107 -15.16 -1.08 7.91
N LEU A 108 -16.24 -0.97 7.12
CA LEU A 108 -17.39 -0.11 7.44
C LEU A 108 -17.95 -0.36 8.84
N SER A 109 -18.06 -1.62 9.27
CA SER A 109 -18.55 -1.94 10.63
C SER A 109 -17.69 -1.35 11.73
N ASN A 110 -16.37 -1.35 11.58
CA ASN A 110 -15.46 -0.81 12.58
C ASN A 110 -15.50 0.71 12.60
N THR A 111 -15.59 1.33 11.41
CA THR A 111 -15.70 2.78 11.27
C THR A 111 -17.03 3.28 11.81
N LYS A 112 -18.14 2.59 11.54
CA LYS A 112 -19.45 2.93 12.14
C LYS A 112 -19.42 2.82 13.66
N LYS A 113 -18.81 1.78 14.21
CA LYS A 113 -18.66 1.62 15.65
C LYS A 113 -17.92 2.81 16.28
N VAL A 114 -16.70 3.11 15.82
CA VAL A 114 -15.91 4.20 16.43
C VAL A 114 -16.58 5.58 16.26
N LEU A 115 -17.26 5.83 15.14
CA LEU A 115 -17.92 7.11 14.92
C LEU A 115 -19.24 7.23 15.71
N TRP A 116 -20.12 6.23 15.63
CA TRP A 116 -21.50 6.34 16.12
C TRP A 116 -21.76 5.70 17.48
N GLU A 117 -20.89 4.80 17.96
CA GLU A 117 -21.02 4.24 19.31
C GLU A 117 -20.10 4.95 20.32
N GLU A 118 -18.92 5.41 19.87
CA GLU A 118 -17.90 5.99 20.77
C GLU A 118 -17.86 7.53 20.74
N HIS A 119 -18.23 8.17 19.62
CA HIS A 119 -18.13 9.62 19.41
C HIS A 119 -19.42 10.26 18.86
N ALA A 120 -20.57 9.65 19.14
CA ALA A 120 -21.83 9.99 18.47
C ALA A 120 -22.21 11.47 18.55
N ASP A 121 -21.92 12.13 19.67
CA ASP A 121 -22.32 13.51 19.91
C ASP A 121 -21.46 14.49 19.12
N GLU A 122 -20.14 14.28 19.08
CA GLU A 122 -19.22 15.06 18.26
C GLU A 122 -19.48 14.86 16.76
N ILE A 123 -19.82 13.63 16.34
CA ILE A 123 -20.14 13.31 14.94
C ILE A 123 -21.45 13.96 14.48
N LYS A 124 -22.44 14.10 15.37
CA LYS A 124 -23.69 14.83 15.05
C LYS A 124 -23.40 16.32 14.84
N GLU A 125 -22.54 16.90 15.65
CA GLU A 125 -22.17 18.32 15.55
C GLU A 125 -21.21 18.66 14.40
N ALA A 126 -20.44 17.69 13.91
CA ALA A 126 -19.49 17.90 12.83
C ALA A 126 -20.18 18.22 11.50
N ASP A 127 -19.74 19.30 10.87
CA ASP A 127 -20.09 19.72 9.51
C ASP A 127 -19.31 18.90 8.47
N SER A 128 -18.05 18.59 8.77
CA SER A 128 -17.17 17.78 7.90
C SER A 128 -16.14 16.96 8.66
N PHE A 129 -15.50 16.05 7.93
CA PHE A 129 -14.52 15.10 8.43
C PHE A 129 -13.20 15.25 7.72
N LEU A 130 -12.11 15.46 8.45
CA LEU A 130 -10.76 15.32 7.89
C LEU A 130 -10.27 13.89 8.12
N VAL A 131 -10.01 13.17 7.03
CA VAL A 131 -9.65 11.75 7.11
C VAL A 131 -8.16 11.53 6.82
N LEU A 132 -7.39 11.17 7.83
CA LEU A 132 -5.97 10.81 7.73
C LEU A 132 -5.81 9.33 7.35
N ALA A 133 -6.16 9.00 6.10
CA ALA A 133 -6.08 7.64 5.59
C ALA A 133 -5.88 7.62 4.07
N CYS A 134 -5.71 6.41 3.51
CA CYS A 134 -5.76 6.22 2.07
C CYS A 134 -7.16 6.50 1.51
N GLY A 135 -7.29 6.63 0.18
CA GLY A 135 -8.57 6.95 -0.47
C GLY A 135 -9.72 5.98 -0.12
N GLN A 136 -9.43 4.70 0.06
CA GLN A 136 -10.44 3.72 0.52
C GLN A 136 -10.95 4.05 1.93
N GLY A 137 -10.06 4.52 2.82
CA GLY A 137 -10.44 4.96 4.16
C GLY A 137 -11.36 6.18 4.12
N VAL A 138 -11.08 7.15 3.25
CA VAL A 138 -11.96 8.32 3.03
C VAL A 138 -13.36 7.89 2.61
N HIS A 139 -13.48 7.00 1.62
CA HIS A 139 -14.78 6.47 1.20
C HIS A 139 -15.51 5.70 2.31
N THR A 140 -14.77 4.96 3.13
CA THR A 140 -15.42 4.22 4.23
C THR A 140 -15.95 5.16 5.31
N VAL A 141 -15.26 6.26 5.59
CA VAL A 141 -15.78 7.32 6.47
C VAL A 141 -16.99 7.97 5.83
N LEU A 142 -16.92 8.35 4.55
CA LEU A 142 -18.05 8.92 3.78
C LEU A 142 -19.32 8.05 3.90
N ASP A 143 -19.19 6.74 3.69
CA ASP A 143 -20.29 5.78 3.83
C ASP A 143 -20.78 5.66 5.29
N ALA A 144 -19.86 5.73 6.26
CA ALA A 144 -20.19 5.66 7.67
C ALA A 144 -20.95 6.90 8.15
N VAL A 145 -20.63 8.08 7.64
CA VAL A 145 -21.27 9.37 8.00
C VAL A 145 -22.41 9.75 7.06
N GLU A 146 -22.94 8.79 6.29
CA GLU A 146 -24.11 8.94 5.43
C GLU A 146 -23.96 10.07 4.39
N GLY A 147 -22.76 10.21 3.82
CA GLY A 147 -22.47 11.17 2.76
C GLY A 147 -22.17 12.60 3.22
N LYS A 148 -22.01 12.84 4.53
CA LYS A 148 -21.45 14.11 5.03
C LYS A 148 -20.07 14.39 4.43
N VAL A 149 -19.68 15.66 4.37
CA VAL A 149 -18.46 16.12 3.70
C VAL A 149 -17.22 15.47 4.32
N CYS A 150 -16.41 14.80 3.49
CA CYS A 150 -15.15 14.18 3.89
C CYS A 150 -13.99 14.75 3.07
N HIS A 151 -12.95 15.24 3.75
CA HIS A 151 -11.74 15.79 3.18
C HIS A 151 -10.57 14.81 3.33
N PRO A 152 -9.77 14.58 2.28
CA PRO A 152 -8.57 13.78 2.39
C PRO A 152 -7.50 14.56 3.17
N GLY A 153 -6.95 13.97 4.22
CA GLY A 153 -5.80 14.51 4.94
C GLY A 153 -4.46 13.89 4.53
N CYS A 154 -4.51 12.82 3.73
CA CYS A 154 -3.32 12.13 3.22
C CYS A 154 -3.45 11.85 1.73
N ASP A 155 -2.30 11.81 1.05
CA ASP A 155 -2.17 11.23 -0.28
C ASP A 155 -1.87 9.74 -0.20
N THR A 156 -2.53 8.95 -1.05
CA THR A 156 -2.20 7.53 -1.23
C THR A 156 -1.12 7.41 -2.28
N ILE A 157 0.06 6.92 -1.89
CA ILE A 157 1.26 6.95 -2.74
C ILE A 157 1.43 5.63 -3.52
N PHE A 158 1.45 4.49 -2.84
CA PHE A 158 1.57 3.18 -3.52
C PHE A 158 1.12 2.00 -2.64
N GLY A 159 0.92 0.84 -3.28
CA GLY A 159 0.72 -0.44 -2.61
C GLY A 159 2.06 -1.11 -2.28
N GLY A 160 2.36 -1.26 -1.00
CA GLY A 160 3.68 -1.67 -0.55
C GLY A 160 3.69 -2.55 0.69
N GLU A 161 4.90 -2.70 1.20
CA GLU A 161 5.20 -3.42 2.43
C GLU A 161 6.21 -2.63 3.26
N THR A 162 6.01 -2.62 4.58
CA THR A 162 6.98 -2.12 5.56
C THR A 162 8.18 -3.07 5.60
N VAL A 163 9.34 -2.61 5.15
CA VAL A 163 10.61 -3.35 5.18
C VAL A 163 11.30 -3.15 6.53
N SER A 164 11.20 -1.95 7.08
CA SER A 164 11.58 -1.58 8.45
C SER A 164 10.67 -0.45 8.95
N GLU A 165 10.73 -0.11 10.24
CA GLU A 165 9.95 0.99 10.84
C GLU A 165 10.07 2.32 10.06
N SER A 166 11.23 2.57 9.45
CA SER A 166 11.53 3.79 8.72
C SER A 166 11.55 3.62 7.19
N PHE A 167 11.23 2.43 6.66
CA PHE A 167 11.35 2.16 5.23
C PHE A 167 10.22 1.29 4.68
N ILE A 168 9.49 1.85 3.71
CA ILE A 168 8.37 1.21 3.03
C ILE A 168 8.70 1.14 1.55
N THR A 169 8.51 -0.04 0.94
CA THR A 169 8.81 -0.28 -0.47
C THR A 169 7.55 -0.68 -1.24
N GLU A 170 7.43 -0.18 -2.47
CA GLU A 170 6.40 -0.62 -3.41
C GLU A 170 6.72 -2.02 -3.95
N TYR A 171 5.75 -2.93 -3.84
CA TYR A 171 5.87 -4.30 -4.35
C TYR A 171 4.81 -4.69 -5.38
N CYS A 172 3.68 -3.97 -5.45
CA CYS A 172 2.57 -4.33 -6.31
C CYS A 172 1.86 -3.12 -6.90
N SER A 173 1.72 -3.09 -8.24
CA SER A 173 0.98 -2.05 -8.96
C SER A 173 -0.55 -2.32 -9.04
N LEU A 174 -1.06 -3.37 -8.38
CA LEU A 174 -2.50 -3.74 -8.37
C LEU A 174 -3.11 -3.90 -9.77
N CYS A 175 -2.29 -4.50 -10.62
CA CYS A 175 -2.45 -4.75 -12.04
C CYS A 175 -3.59 -5.75 -12.37
N GLY A 176 -3.92 -6.70 -11.48
CA GLY A 176 -4.94 -7.72 -11.74
C GLY A 176 -4.49 -8.85 -12.69
N GLU A 177 -3.23 -8.82 -13.12
CA GLU A 177 -2.61 -9.85 -13.96
C GLU A 177 -1.20 -10.14 -13.43
N CYS A 178 -1.06 -11.16 -12.58
CA CYS A 178 0.22 -11.46 -11.92
C CYS A 178 1.14 -12.29 -12.84
N ILE A 179 2.40 -11.88 -12.99
CA ILE A 179 3.41 -12.61 -13.80
C ILE A 179 4.65 -13.01 -12.99
N ILE A 180 4.60 -12.87 -11.66
CA ILE A 180 5.79 -13.04 -10.81
C ILE A 180 6.32 -14.47 -10.78
N GLU A 181 5.50 -15.45 -11.20
CA GLU A 181 5.93 -16.84 -11.42
C GLU A 181 7.12 -16.91 -12.39
N TYR A 182 7.12 -16.07 -13.43
CA TYR A 182 8.16 -16.05 -14.46
C TYR A 182 9.38 -15.22 -14.08
N THR A 183 9.31 -14.47 -12.98
CA THR A 183 10.37 -13.53 -12.54
C THR A 183 10.89 -13.85 -11.15
N GLY A 184 10.67 -15.08 -10.65
CA GLY A 184 11.23 -15.54 -9.38
C GLY A 184 10.61 -14.86 -8.15
N GLY A 185 9.35 -14.41 -8.27
CA GLY A 185 8.61 -13.71 -7.22
C GLY A 185 8.80 -12.19 -7.22
N LEU A 186 9.57 -11.64 -8.16
CA LEU A 186 9.91 -10.22 -8.21
C LEU A 186 9.09 -9.50 -9.27
N CYS A 187 8.25 -8.53 -8.90
CA CYS A 187 7.42 -7.80 -9.86
C CYS A 187 8.29 -6.94 -10.80
N PRO A 188 8.34 -7.22 -12.11
CA PRO A 188 9.16 -6.43 -13.03
C PRO A 188 8.58 -5.03 -13.27
N VAL A 189 7.26 -4.85 -13.06
CA VAL A 189 6.57 -3.57 -13.26
C VAL A 189 6.98 -2.53 -12.20
N THR A 190 7.12 -2.93 -10.93
CA THR A 190 7.53 -2.02 -9.85
C THR A 190 9.05 -1.90 -9.74
N LEU A 191 9.79 -2.98 -10.02
CA LEU A 191 11.25 -2.97 -9.91
C LEU A 191 11.94 -2.25 -11.07
N CYS A 192 11.44 -2.39 -12.30
CA CYS A 192 12.02 -1.74 -13.46
C CYS A 192 11.44 -0.32 -13.61
N SER A 193 12.28 0.71 -13.65
CA SER A 193 11.83 2.09 -13.89
C SER A 193 11.15 2.30 -15.25
N LYS A 194 11.27 1.32 -16.16
CA LYS A 194 10.59 1.29 -17.47
C LYS A 194 9.40 0.32 -17.53
N GLY A 195 9.12 -0.41 -16.45
CA GLY A 195 8.03 -1.39 -16.39
C GLY A 195 8.13 -2.56 -17.39
N LEU A 196 9.35 -2.90 -17.85
CA LEU A 196 9.56 -3.91 -18.91
C LEU A 196 9.17 -5.31 -18.45
N LEU A 197 8.38 -6.01 -19.26
CA LEU A 197 7.89 -7.37 -18.97
C LEU A 197 8.82 -8.49 -19.47
N ASN A 198 9.62 -8.21 -20.50
CA ASN A 198 10.37 -9.20 -21.28
C ASN A 198 11.89 -8.94 -21.27
N GLY A 199 12.50 -8.84 -20.10
CA GLY A 199 13.95 -8.76 -19.97
C GLY A 199 14.54 -7.34 -19.89
N PRO A 200 15.87 -7.24 -19.77
CA PRO A 200 16.59 -5.98 -19.61
C PRO A 200 16.56 -5.13 -20.88
N CYS A 201 16.59 -3.80 -20.72
CA CYS A 201 16.72 -2.83 -21.82
C CYS A 201 18.13 -2.70 -22.42
N GLY A 202 19.13 -3.37 -21.84
CA GLY A 202 20.54 -3.25 -22.25
C GLY A 202 21.27 -2.01 -21.69
N GLY A 203 20.58 -1.02 -21.14
CA GLY A 203 21.22 0.19 -20.59
C GLY A 203 21.83 0.04 -19.19
N ALA A 204 21.61 -1.09 -18.51
CA ALA A 204 22.12 -1.28 -17.15
C ALA A 204 23.66 -1.30 -17.11
N LYS A 205 24.25 -0.53 -16.19
CA LYS A 205 25.71 -0.45 -16.01
C LYS A 205 26.09 -0.83 -14.59
N ASN A 206 27.04 -1.75 -14.42
CA ASN A 206 27.49 -2.23 -13.11
C ASN A 206 26.34 -2.70 -12.18
N GLY A 207 25.29 -3.29 -12.74
CA GLY A 207 24.10 -3.72 -12.01
C GLY A 207 23.11 -2.62 -11.63
N LYS A 208 23.36 -1.36 -12.03
CA LYS A 208 22.50 -0.20 -11.77
C LYS A 208 21.61 0.15 -12.96
N CYS A 209 20.48 0.79 -12.68
CA CYS A 209 19.55 1.26 -13.70
C CYS A 209 20.12 2.46 -14.46
N GLU A 210 19.82 2.59 -15.76
CA GLU A 210 20.25 3.76 -16.54
C GLU A 210 19.42 5.02 -16.26
N VAL A 211 18.17 4.84 -15.81
CA VAL A 211 17.26 5.95 -15.50
C VAL A 211 17.62 6.58 -14.16
N ASP A 212 18.05 5.75 -13.21
CA ASP A 212 18.43 6.13 -11.86
C ASP A 212 19.66 5.31 -11.44
N PRO A 213 20.87 5.90 -11.48
CA PRO A 213 22.11 5.21 -11.14
C PRO A 213 22.18 4.73 -9.69
N GLU A 214 21.39 5.27 -8.77
CA GLU A 214 21.35 4.81 -7.37
C GLU A 214 20.55 3.51 -7.25
N LYS A 215 19.55 3.32 -8.13
CA LYS A 215 18.67 2.15 -8.14
C LYS A 215 19.32 0.93 -8.79
N ASP A 216 19.21 -0.23 -8.13
CA ASP A 216 19.61 -1.50 -8.75
C ASP A 216 18.70 -1.83 -9.94
N CYS A 217 19.27 -2.37 -11.01
CA CYS A 217 18.51 -2.78 -12.18
C CYS A 217 17.54 -3.91 -11.82
N GLY A 218 16.24 -3.69 -11.99
CA GLY A 218 15.20 -4.69 -11.69
C GLY A 218 15.43 -6.02 -12.40
N TRP A 219 15.89 -6.00 -13.66
CA TRP A 219 16.16 -7.23 -14.42
C TRP A 219 17.46 -7.93 -14.03
N GLN A 220 18.43 -7.20 -13.48
CA GLN A 220 19.60 -7.84 -12.85
C GLN A 220 19.17 -8.62 -11.61
N LEU A 221 18.32 -8.01 -10.77
CA LEU A 221 17.78 -8.66 -9.57
C LEU A 221 16.95 -9.92 -9.91
N ILE A 222 16.11 -9.84 -10.94
CA ILE A 222 15.33 -10.98 -11.44
C ILE A 222 16.25 -12.10 -11.94
N TYR A 223 17.27 -11.77 -12.74
CA TYR A 223 18.24 -12.74 -13.23
C TYR A 223 18.97 -13.44 -12.08
N ASP A 224 19.51 -12.68 -11.12
CA ASP A 224 20.24 -13.24 -9.97
C ASP A 224 19.33 -14.15 -9.12
N ARG A 225 18.06 -13.74 -8.94
CA ARG A 225 17.05 -14.55 -8.26
C ARG A 225 16.76 -15.85 -8.99
N LEU A 226 16.44 -15.81 -10.28
CA LEU A 226 16.15 -17.01 -11.07
C LEU A 226 17.36 -17.93 -11.17
N LYS A 227 18.57 -17.38 -11.26
CA LYS A 227 19.82 -18.15 -11.20
C LYS A 227 19.96 -18.89 -9.87
N SER A 228 19.70 -18.21 -8.74
CA SER A 228 19.76 -18.84 -7.41
C SER A 228 18.74 -19.98 -7.23
N LEU A 229 17.62 -19.93 -7.96
CA LEU A 229 16.57 -20.94 -7.95
C LEU A 229 16.76 -22.05 -8.99
N GLY A 230 17.78 -21.95 -9.85
CA GLY A 230 17.95 -22.87 -10.99
C GLY A 230 16.84 -22.77 -12.06
N ARG A 231 16.13 -21.63 -12.13
CA ARG A 231 14.94 -21.40 -12.98
C ARG A 231 15.19 -20.36 -14.09
N LEU A 232 16.42 -20.30 -14.63
CA LEU A 232 16.77 -19.32 -15.68
C LEU A 232 16.00 -19.52 -16.98
N ASP A 233 15.45 -20.71 -17.20
CA ASP A 233 14.58 -21.03 -18.33
C ASP A 233 13.32 -20.15 -18.36
N MET A 234 12.83 -19.68 -17.20
CA MET A 234 11.70 -18.75 -17.12
C MET A 234 11.94 -17.44 -17.86
N MET A 235 13.19 -16.95 -17.94
CA MET A 235 13.51 -15.71 -18.66
C MET A 235 13.31 -15.80 -20.17
N LYS A 236 13.23 -17.02 -20.72
CA LYS A 236 12.98 -17.24 -22.14
C LYS A 236 11.48 -17.23 -22.48
N ARG A 237 10.60 -17.25 -21.48
CA ARG A 237 9.15 -17.25 -21.69
C ARG A 237 8.67 -15.84 -22.01
N TYR A 238 8.18 -15.66 -23.23
CA TYR A 238 7.53 -14.43 -23.63
C TYR A 238 6.29 -14.13 -22.79
N GLN A 239 6.19 -12.88 -22.33
CA GLN A 239 5.04 -12.33 -21.66
C GLN A 239 4.32 -11.40 -22.63
N GLU A 240 3.05 -11.69 -22.91
CA GLU A 240 2.22 -10.80 -23.70
C GLU A 240 2.10 -9.40 -23.03
N PRO A 241 1.87 -8.34 -23.84
CA PRO A 241 1.54 -7.04 -23.29
C PRO A 241 0.38 -7.15 -22.29
N LYS A 242 0.47 -6.41 -21.19
CA LYS A 242 -0.60 -6.39 -20.18
C LYS A 242 -1.92 -6.02 -20.82
N ASN A 243 -2.97 -6.76 -20.47
CA ASN A 243 -4.31 -6.41 -20.91
C ASN A 243 -4.84 -5.26 -20.04
N TYR A 244 -4.70 -4.03 -20.53
CA TYR A 244 -5.17 -2.84 -19.82
C TYR A 244 -6.69 -2.80 -19.61
N ALA A 245 -7.47 -3.59 -20.35
CA ALA A 245 -8.90 -3.75 -20.07
C ALA A 245 -9.14 -4.50 -18.74
N LYS A 246 -8.21 -5.36 -18.29
CA LYS A 246 -8.24 -5.94 -16.92
C LYS A 246 -7.86 -4.92 -15.84
N TRP A 247 -7.12 -3.87 -16.22
CA TRP A 247 -6.72 -2.77 -15.35
C TRP A 247 -7.73 -1.63 -15.31
N SER A 248 -8.84 -1.76 -16.05
CA SER A 248 -9.89 -0.75 -16.12
C SER A 248 -10.37 -0.33 -14.74
N ARG A 249 -10.94 0.86 -14.59
CA ARG A 249 -11.56 1.32 -13.33
C ARG A 249 -12.99 1.80 -13.63
N PRO A 250 -14.00 1.47 -12.80
CA PRO A 250 -13.95 0.57 -11.64
C PRO A 250 -13.88 -0.92 -12.01
N ARG A 251 -13.50 -1.76 -11.05
CA ARG A 251 -13.49 -3.25 -11.15
C ARG A 251 -14.33 -3.79 -10.01
N THR A 252 -14.95 -4.94 -10.19
CA THR A 252 -15.74 -5.59 -9.14
C THR A 252 -15.32 -7.03 -8.93
N LEU A 253 -15.42 -7.47 -7.67
CA LEU A 253 -15.21 -8.86 -7.28
C LEU A 253 -16.44 -9.29 -6.47
N VAL A 254 -17.19 -10.26 -7.01
CA VAL A 254 -18.32 -10.88 -6.33
C VAL A 254 -17.84 -12.20 -5.75
N ILE A 255 -18.14 -12.44 -4.48
CA ILE A 255 -17.72 -13.65 -3.77
C ILE A 255 -18.98 -14.37 -3.30
N ASP A 256 -19.18 -15.58 -3.80
CA ASP A 256 -20.12 -16.55 -3.25
C ASP A 256 -19.37 -17.38 -2.22
N VAL A 257 -19.58 -17.04 -0.95
CA VAL A 257 -18.86 -17.64 0.19
C VAL A 257 -19.29 -19.09 0.39
N GLU A 258 -20.56 -19.40 0.19
CA GLU A 258 -21.11 -20.75 0.41
C GLU A 258 -20.76 -21.68 -0.75
N GLY A 259 -20.86 -21.19 -1.98
CA GLY A 259 -20.50 -21.94 -3.19
C GLY A 259 -19.00 -21.96 -3.51
N GLY A 260 -18.17 -21.24 -2.76
CA GLY A 260 -16.71 -21.21 -2.98
C GLY A 260 -16.31 -20.60 -4.33
N LYS A 261 -17.07 -19.61 -4.82
CA LYS A 261 -16.84 -18.99 -6.14
C LYS A 261 -16.46 -17.52 -6.01
N ALA A 262 -15.56 -17.08 -6.88
CA ALA A 262 -15.18 -15.68 -7.02
C ALA A 262 -15.29 -15.23 -8.48
N THR A 263 -16.11 -14.21 -8.73
CA THR A 263 -16.31 -13.63 -10.05
C THR A 263 -15.70 -12.24 -10.11
N PHE A 264 -14.57 -12.10 -10.82
CA PHE A 264 -13.91 -10.83 -11.10
C PHE A 264 -14.43 -10.22 -12.40
N LYS A 265 -14.86 -8.95 -12.38
CA LYS A 265 -15.36 -8.22 -13.56
C LYS A 265 -14.52 -6.99 -13.85
N SER A 266 -14.21 -6.80 -15.14
CA SER A 266 -13.48 -5.66 -15.70
C SER A 266 -13.96 -5.38 -17.13
N LEU A 267 -13.37 -4.40 -17.82
CA LEU A 267 -13.65 -4.19 -19.25
C LEU A 267 -13.21 -5.37 -20.13
N ALA A 268 -12.32 -6.24 -19.63
CA ALA A 268 -11.95 -7.48 -20.31
C ALA A 268 -13.01 -8.60 -20.18
N GLY A 269 -14.13 -8.36 -19.50
CA GLY A 269 -15.18 -9.33 -19.24
C GLY A 269 -15.22 -9.82 -17.79
N SER A 270 -15.94 -10.92 -17.56
CA SER A 270 -16.07 -11.59 -16.27
C SER A 270 -15.28 -12.89 -16.25
N ILE A 271 -14.50 -13.11 -15.20
CA ILE A 271 -13.77 -14.36 -14.93
C ILE A 271 -14.30 -14.92 -13.63
N GLU A 272 -14.82 -16.15 -13.67
CA GLU A 272 -15.22 -16.90 -12.48
C GLU A 272 -14.17 -17.97 -12.18
N ILE A 273 -13.76 -18.06 -10.92
CA ILE A 273 -12.89 -19.10 -10.40
C ILE A 273 -13.61 -19.79 -9.24
N SER A 274 -13.69 -21.11 -9.29
CA SER A 274 -14.18 -21.95 -8.19
C SER A 274 -12.99 -22.47 -7.38
N SER A 275 -13.10 -22.47 -6.06
CA SER A 275 -12.17 -23.16 -5.17
C SER A 275 -12.66 -24.54 -4.74
N VAL A 276 -13.81 -24.99 -5.25
CA VAL A 276 -14.51 -26.23 -4.85
C VAL A 276 -14.68 -27.21 -6.02
N GLU A 277 -13.91 -27.05 -7.10
CA GLU A 277 -13.73 -28.08 -8.14
C GLU A 277 -12.52 -28.97 -7.85
#